data_AF-A0A1I1D063-F1
#
_entry.id   AF-A0A1I1D063-F1
#
_cell.length_a   1.000
_cell.length_b   1.000
_cell.length_c   1.000
_cell.angle_alpha   90.00
_cell.angle_beta   90.00
_cell.angle_gamma   90.00
#
_symmetry.space_group_name_H-M   'P 1'
#
loop_
_entity.id
_entity.type
_entity.pdbx_description
1 polymer ?
#
loop_
_entity_poly.entity_id
_entity_poly.type
_entity_poly.pdbx_seq_one_letter_code
_entity_poly.pdbx_strand_id
1 'polypeptide(L)'
;MPVEQVRISFYQVRKCGFFGWGASAPAFGSLADTMSQLEQWSDGMALGLTKIATPGGKEPSHPVYLAGIHQRGRDWVFATWNEVPAHDGEVASVSIDSVVGDPEVHMNAIVENSVPGFATYFWAVPDLDVIASIRFTHAATGHGPMCGYLERFLGVESNYAVAGEDDVGNRVILGYTDQDDNVPKKLWARFRSEAYAKGGQRRFLLNNCHRITKVIRRGSLDATKPANKRWWQGMVKFLHGQPQDGNGFVSSQAYVELQYTPGEDELKAMFEAEDAETHDSPWDDLGFQLQNDSNKIHWIGRSRASDVFQIDITRQNAEMIDLDSLARALSGQRARILRLLDEDA
;
A
#
# COMPACT_ATOMS: atom_id res chain seq x y z
N MET A 1 24.94 -5.81 14.55
CA MET A 1 24.01 -5.73 13.40
C MET A 1 23.73 -4.24 13.17
N PRO A 2 23.60 -3.77 11.93
CA PRO A 2 23.39 -2.36 11.64
C PRO A 2 21.96 -1.95 12.00
N VAL A 3 21.86 -0.88 12.79
CA VAL A 3 20.57 -0.24 13.09
C VAL A 3 20.23 0.71 11.96
N GLU A 4 19.09 0.47 11.31
CA GLU A 4 18.58 1.31 10.23
C GLU A 4 17.35 2.10 10.67
N GLN A 5 17.23 3.31 10.13
CA GLN A 5 16.06 4.14 10.31
C GLN A 5 14.99 3.73 9.30
N VAL A 6 13.81 3.35 9.79
CA VAL A 6 12.70 2.89 8.94
C VAL A 6 11.44 3.67 9.24
N ARG A 7 10.67 3.96 8.20
CA ARG A 7 9.33 4.55 8.36
C ARG A 7 8.28 3.47 8.26
N ILE A 8 7.47 3.35 9.30
CA ILE A 8 6.34 2.42 9.35
C ILE A 8 5.06 3.23 9.19
N SER A 9 4.16 2.80 8.30
CA SER A 9 2.85 3.43 8.06
C SER A 9 1.76 2.38 8.07
N PHE A 10 0.76 2.53 8.94
CA PHE A 10 -0.34 1.58 9.08
C PHE A 10 -1.51 1.84 8.15
N TYR A 11 -2.16 0.74 7.76
CA TYR A 11 -3.36 0.68 6.97
C TYR A 11 -4.36 -0.24 7.67
N GLN A 12 -5.59 0.24 7.84
CA GLN A 12 -6.71 -0.57 8.32
C GLN A 12 -7.20 -1.47 7.20
N VAL A 13 -7.26 -2.78 7.45
CA VAL A 13 -7.91 -3.73 6.56
C VAL A 13 -9.43 -3.59 6.73
N ARG A 14 -10.11 -3.22 5.65
CA ARG A 14 -11.56 -3.02 5.59
C ARG A 14 -12.30 -4.24 5.04
N LYS A 15 -11.68 -4.94 4.10
CA LYS A 15 -12.19 -6.19 3.52
C LYS A 15 -11.05 -7.17 3.33
N CYS A 16 -11.22 -8.40 3.80
CA CYS A 16 -10.31 -9.51 3.57
C CYS A 16 -11.15 -10.80 3.62
N GLY A 17 -11.15 -11.58 2.54
CA GLY A 17 -11.91 -12.82 2.44
C GLY A 17 -12.98 -12.80 1.34
N PHE A 18 -14.03 -13.60 1.53
CA PHE A 18 -15.02 -13.92 0.49
C PHE A 18 -16.39 -13.41 0.89
N PHE A 19 -16.95 -12.51 0.09
CA PHE A 19 -18.14 -11.75 0.44
C PHE A 19 -19.33 -12.19 -0.41
N GLY A 20 -20.51 -12.23 0.19
CA GLY A 20 -21.77 -12.25 -0.54
C GLY A 20 -22.08 -10.89 -1.17
N TRP A 21 -23.10 -10.84 -2.03
CA TRP A 21 -23.45 -9.61 -2.73
C TRP A 21 -23.96 -8.57 -1.75
N GLY A 22 -23.35 -7.39 -1.74
CA GLY A 22 -23.71 -6.30 -0.81
C GLY A 22 -23.34 -6.57 0.66
N ALA A 23 -22.68 -7.68 0.98
CA ALA A 23 -22.31 -8.02 2.35
C ALA A 23 -21.20 -7.11 2.89
N SER A 24 -21.35 -6.69 4.15
CA SER A 24 -20.33 -5.93 4.88
C SER A 24 -19.29 -6.83 5.54
N ALA A 25 -19.68 -8.04 5.96
CA ALA A 25 -18.82 -9.05 6.55
C ALA A 25 -18.53 -10.19 5.56
N PRO A 26 -17.33 -10.81 5.61
CA PRO A 26 -17.04 -11.98 4.80
C PRO A 26 -17.88 -13.18 5.27
N ALA A 27 -18.26 -14.03 4.32
CA ALA A 27 -18.81 -15.35 4.64
C ALA A 27 -17.75 -16.24 5.29
N PHE A 28 -16.51 -16.14 4.81
CA PHE A 28 -15.31 -16.79 5.38
C PHE A 28 -14.03 -16.10 4.87
N GLY A 29 -12.91 -16.48 5.48
CA GLY A 29 -11.61 -15.87 5.27
C GLY A 29 -11.36 -14.67 6.18
N SER A 30 -10.10 -14.50 6.57
CA SER A 30 -9.62 -13.42 7.43
C SER A 30 -8.21 -13.01 7.01
N LEU A 31 -7.66 -11.95 7.62
CA LEU A 31 -6.27 -11.56 7.37
C LEU A 31 -5.30 -12.67 7.80
N ALA A 32 -5.56 -13.31 8.95
CA ALA A 32 -4.75 -14.44 9.43
C ALA A 32 -4.77 -15.61 8.45
N ASP A 33 -5.97 -16.01 8.00
CA ASP A 33 -6.13 -17.11 7.05
C ASP A 33 -5.44 -16.80 5.72
N THR A 34 -5.55 -15.56 5.26
CA THR A 34 -4.93 -15.11 4.00
C THR A 34 -3.41 -15.18 4.08
N MET A 35 -2.80 -14.69 5.17
CA MET A 35 -1.35 -14.74 5.34
C MET A 35 -0.85 -16.18 5.48
N SER A 36 -1.57 -17.01 6.25
CA SER A 36 -1.23 -18.42 6.42
C SER A 36 -1.29 -19.20 5.11
N GLN A 37 -2.34 -18.98 4.30
CA GLN A 37 -2.46 -19.64 2.99
C GLN A 37 -1.42 -19.13 2.00
N LEU A 38 -1.12 -17.82 2.02
CA LEU A 38 -0.11 -17.23 1.14
C LEU A 38 1.28 -17.82 1.41
N GLU A 39 1.64 -17.95 2.69
CA GLU A 39 2.90 -18.57 3.12
C GLU A 39 2.98 -20.04 2.68
N GLN A 40 1.94 -20.82 2.95
CA GLN A 40 1.88 -22.24 2.55
C GLN A 40 1.92 -22.43 1.03
N TRP A 41 1.19 -21.61 0.27
CA TRP A 41 1.15 -21.69 -1.18
C TRP A 41 2.52 -21.40 -1.79
N SER A 42 3.22 -20.38 -1.27
CA SER A 42 4.49 -19.93 -1.82
C SER A 42 5.72 -20.77 -1.42
N ASP A 43 5.56 -21.70 -0.48
CA ASP A 43 6.67 -22.48 0.08
C ASP A 43 7.40 -23.28 -1.01
N GLY A 44 8.72 -23.06 -1.10
CA GLY A 44 9.58 -23.69 -2.12
C GLY A 44 9.33 -23.28 -3.57
N MET A 45 8.43 -22.32 -3.84
CA MET A 45 8.17 -21.85 -5.20
C MET A 45 9.31 -20.98 -5.75
N ALA A 46 9.51 -21.03 -7.06
CA ALA A 46 10.31 -20.03 -7.77
C ALA A 46 9.55 -18.70 -7.85
N LEU A 47 10.27 -17.58 -7.76
CA LEU A 47 9.72 -16.23 -7.71
C LEU A 47 8.81 -15.94 -8.91
N GLY A 48 9.18 -16.38 -10.11
CA GLY A 48 8.36 -16.20 -11.32
C GLY A 48 6.98 -16.83 -11.26
N LEU A 49 6.86 -17.95 -10.54
CA LEU A 49 5.60 -18.66 -10.37
C LEU A 49 4.67 -17.95 -9.38
N THR A 50 5.18 -16.95 -8.65
CA THR A 50 4.36 -16.14 -7.74
C THR A 50 3.63 -15.00 -8.45
N LYS A 51 3.87 -14.80 -9.76
CA LYS A 51 3.10 -13.85 -10.57
C LYS A 51 1.70 -14.38 -10.80
N ILE A 52 0.71 -13.76 -10.16
CA ILE A 52 -0.69 -14.18 -10.28
C ILE A 52 -1.34 -13.46 -11.46
N ALA A 53 -1.62 -14.23 -12.51
CA ALA A 53 -2.34 -13.76 -13.70
C ALA A 53 -3.78 -13.34 -13.35
N THR A 54 -4.37 -12.46 -14.16
CA THR A 54 -5.80 -12.11 -14.03
C THR A 54 -6.61 -12.96 -15.01
N PRO A 55 -7.45 -13.93 -14.56
CA PRO A 55 -8.23 -14.77 -15.46
C PRO A 55 -9.13 -13.92 -16.37
N GLY A 56 -8.97 -14.07 -17.70
CA GLY A 56 -9.76 -13.35 -18.71
C GLY A 56 -9.56 -11.83 -18.76
N GLY A 57 -8.56 -11.29 -18.05
CA GLY A 57 -8.28 -9.86 -17.95
C GLY A 57 -7.02 -9.43 -18.68
N LYS A 58 -6.83 -8.11 -18.81
CA LYS A 58 -5.54 -7.55 -19.23
C LYS A 58 -4.54 -7.69 -18.08
N GLU A 59 -3.36 -8.21 -18.38
CA GLU A 59 -2.25 -8.26 -17.42
C GLU A 59 -1.99 -6.86 -16.81
N PRO A 60 -1.69 -6.78 -15.51
CA PRO A 60 -1.34 -5.51 -14.88
C PRO A 60 -0.12 -4.90 -15.57
N SER A 61 -0.13 -3.58 -15.72
CA SER A 61 0.99 -2.85 -16.34
C SER A 61 2.30 -2.96 -15.55
N HIS A 62 2.22 -3.30 -14.26
CA HIS A 62 3.33 -3.55 -13.36
C HIS A 62 3.04 -4.82 -12.55
N PRO A 63 3.55 -5.98 -12.99
CA PRO A 63 3.45 -7.22 -12.23
C PRO A 63 4.08 -7.11 -10.84
N VAL A 64 3.54 -7.91 -9.91
CA VAL A 64 4.03 -8.01 -8.54
C VAL A 64 4.29 -9.48 -8.27
N TYR A 65 5.44 -9.76 -7.67
CA TYR A 65 5.88 -11.09 -7.27
C TYR A 65 6.01 -11.12 -5.75
N LEU A 66 5.74 -12.27 -5.13
CA LEU A 66 6.02 -12.46 -3.71
C LEU A 66 7.51 -12.82 -3.57
N ALA A 67 8.29 -11.93 -2.99
CA ALA A 67 9.72 -12.13 -2.80
C ALA A 67 10.02 -12.94 -1.54
N GLY A 68 9.10 -12.95 -0.56
CA GLY A 68 9.20 -13.74 0.65
C GLY A 68 8.07 -13.46 1.62
N ILE A 69 7.82 -14.40 2.52
CA ILE A 69 6.86 -14.26 3.62
C ILE A 69 7.36 -15.10 4.80
N HIS A 70 7.16 -14.58 6.01
CA HIS A 70 7.59 -15.23 7.23
C HIS A 70 6.67 -14.91 8.39
N GLN A 71 6.11 -15.94 9.01
CA GLN A 71 5.38 -15.83 10.26
C GLN A 71 6.31 -15.71 11.47
N ARG A 72 6.00 -14.79 12.40
CA ARG A 72 6.61 -14.79 13.73
C ARG A 72 5.58 -14.52 14.81
N GLY A 73 5.29 -15.55 15.61
CA GLY A 73 4.22 -15.50 16.58
C GLY A 73 2.87 -15.36 15.88
N ARG A 74 2.17 -14.25 16.15
CA ARG A 74 0.84 -13.97 15.58
C ARG A 74 0.85 -12.98 14.41
N ASP A 75 2.02 -12.51 14.01
CA ASP A 75 2.17 -11.52 12.95
C ASP A 75 2.96 -12.11 11.77
N TRP A 76 2.81 -11.54 10.59
CA TRP A 76 3.53 -11.93 9.38
C TRP A 76 4.31 -10.76 8.82
N VAL A 77 5.52 -11.02 8.33
CA VAL A 77 6.29 -10.06 7.53
C VAL A 77 6.41 -10.63 6.14
N PHE A 78 6.18 -9.82 5.12
CA PHE A 78 6.32 -10.25 3.74
C PHE A 78 6.91 -9.15 2.87
N ALA A 79 7.56 -9.57 1.79
CA ALA A 79 8.14 -8.71 0.78
C ALA A 79 7.55 -9.02 -0.58
N THR A 80 7.34 -7.97 -1.38
CA THR A 80 6.97 -8.09 -2.79
C THR A 80 8.03 -7.44 -3.66
N TRP A 81 8.27 -8.03 -4.83
CA TRP A 81 9.05 -7.41 -5.90
C TRP A 81 8.11 -6.74 -6.88
N ASN A 82 8.25 -5.42 -7.06
CA ASN A 82 7.41 -4.64 -7.97
C ASN A 82 8.15 -4.42 -9.28
N GLU A 83 7.63 -4.98 -10.37
CA GLU A 83 8.24 -4.86 -11.68
C GLU A 83 8.06 -3.46 -12.26
N VAL A 84 9.16 -2.89 -12.75
CA VAL A 84 9.17 -1.60 -13.44
C VAL A 84 9.59 -1.79 -14.90
N PRO A 85 9.20 -0.89 -15.82
CA PRO A 85 9.65 -0.99 -17.20
C PRO A 85 11.17 -0.99 -17.28
N ALA A 86 11.72 -1.89 -18.10
CA ALA A 86 13.14 -1.88 -18.44
C ALA A 86 13.43 -0.61 -19.26
N HIS A 87 13.93 0.43 -18.59
CA HIS A 87 14.55 1.58 -19.25
C HIS A 87 16.06 1.52 -19.01
N ASP A 88 16.86 1.96 -19.98
CA ASP A 88 18.31 2.08 -19.84
C ASP A 88 18.66 2.88 -18.58
N GLY A 89 19.14 2.18 -17.55
CA GLY A 89 19.41 2.75 -16.23
C GLY A 89 19.71 1.69 -15.16
N GLU A 90 20.30 2.15 -14.05
CA GLU A 90 20.74 1.40 -12.85
C GLU A 90 19.57 0.82 -12.02
N VAL A 91 18.62 0.12 -12.65
CA VAL A 91 17.50 -0.53 -11.95
C VAL A 91 17.93 -1.93 -11.53
N ALA A 92 17.75 -2.25 -10.24
CA ALA A 92 17.99 -3.60 -9.73
C ALA A 92 17.04 -4.61 -10.40
N SER A 93 17.49 -5.86 -10.53
CA SER A 93 16.66 -6.95 -11.08
C SER A 93 16.73 -8.18 -10.20
N VAL A 94 15.64 -8.94 -10.12
CA VAL A 94 15.60 -10.21 -9.36
C VAL A 94 15.52 -11.39 -10.33
N SER A 95 16.27 -12.46 -10.07
CA SER A 95 16.18 -13.67 -10.87
C SER A 95 14.81 -14.34 -10.70
N ILE A 96 14.20 -14.74 -11.81
CA ILE A 96 12.86 -15.36 -11.79
C ILE A 96 12.88 -16.79 -11.21
N ASP A 97 14.05 -17.44 -11.26
CA ASP A 97 14.26 -18.80 -10.77
C ASP A 97 14.60 -18.84 -9.27
N SER A 98 14.81 -17.68 -8.63
CA SER A 98 15.11 -17.65 -7.20
C SER A 98 13.94 -18.18 -6.38
N VAL A 99 14.25 -18.87 -5.28
CA VAL A 99 13.23 -19.40 -4.37
C VAL A 99 12.65 -18.26 -3.54
N VAL A 100 11.34 -18.27 -3.33
CA VAL A 100 10.65 -17.33 -2.43
C VAL A 100 11.32 -17.35 -1.05
N GLY A 101 11.68 -16.18 -0.53
CA GLY A 101 12.39 -16.01 0.74
C GLY A 101 13.91 -15.87 0.61
N ASP A 102 14.50 -16.28 -0.51
CA ASP A 102 15.93 -16.15 -0.82
C ASP A 102 16.17 -15.66 -2.27
N PRO A 103 15.69 -14.45 -2.62
CA PRO A 103 15.83 -13.91 -3.97
C PRO A 103 17.26 -13.47 -4.32
N GLU A 104 17.75 -13.90 -5.48
CA GLU A 104 19.01 -13.43 -6.06
C GLU A 104 18.78 -12.10 -6.81
N VAL A 105 19.48 -11.05 -6.37
CA VAL A 105 19.35 -9.70 -6.96
C VAL A 105 20.63 -9.29 -7.66
N HIS A 106 20.49 -8.81 -8.89
CA HIS A 106 21.55 -8.25 -9.70
C HIS A 106 21.45 -6.71 -9.72
N MET A 107 22.55 -6.05 -9.35
CA MET A 107 22.67 -4.60 -9.38
C MET A 107 23.24 -4.15 -10.73
N ASN A 108 22.62 -3.14 -11.35
CA ASN A 108 23.16 -2.36 -12.47
C ASN A 108 23.49 -3.13 -13.76
N ALA A 109 22.84 -4.28 -13.99
CA ALA A 109 22.82 -4.96 -15.28
C ALA A 109 21.46 -5.64 -15.48
N ILE A 110 20.86 -5.47 -16.66
CA ILE A 110 19.71 -6.29 -17.06
C ILE A 110 20.28 -7.68 -17.36
N VAL A 111 20.04 -8.62 -16.46
CA VAL A 111 20.44 -10.02 -16.63
C VAL A 111 19.33 -10.76 -17.36
N GLU A 112 19.68 -11.66 -18.27
CA GLU A 112 18.69 -12.55 -18.89
C GLU A 112 17.98 -13.37 -17.80
N ASN A 113 16.67 -13.60 -17.96
CA ASN A 113 15.85 -14.29 -16.95
C ASN A 113 15.72 -13.55 -15.59
N SER A 114 15.81 -12.22 -15.60
CA SER A 114 15.58 -11.38 -14.42
C SER A 114 14.44 -10.37 -14.63
N VAL A 115 13.82 -9.96 -13.53
CA VAL A 115 12.71 -9.00 -13.49
C VAL A 115 13.21 -7.68 -12.90
N PRO A 116 13.31 -6.58 -13.67
CA PRO A 116 13.70 -5.28 -13.15
C PRO A 116 12.63 -4.71 -12.21
N GLY A 117 13.04 -4.18 -11.06
CA GLY A 117 12.10 -3.75 -10.04
C GLY A 117 12.74 -3.30 -8.74
N PHE A 118 11.91 -3.25 -7.71
CA PHE A 118 12.33 -2.90 -6.35
C PHE A 118 11.51 -3.67 -5.31
N ALA A 119 12.12 -3.92 -4.16
CA ALA A 119 11.49 -4.62 -3.05
C ALA A 119 10.64 -3.67 -2.19
N THR A 120 9.45 -4.12 -1.79
CA THR A 120 8.61 -3.44 -0.77
C THR A 120 8.27 -4.41 0.34
N TYR A 121 8.26 -3.89 1.57
CA TYR A 121 8.13 -4.70 2.78
C TYR A 121 6.88 -4.34 3.56
N PHE A 122 6.22 -5.35 4.11
CA PHE A 122 4.98 -5.21 4.82
C PHE A 122 4.96 -6.05 6.11
N TRP A 123 4.19 -5.59 7.08
CA TRP A 123 3.94 -6.28 8.33
C TRP A 123 2.44 -6.40 8.56
N ALA A 124 1.90 -7.61 8.49
CA ALA A 124 0.51 -7.91 8.80
C ALA A 124 0.36 -8.24 10.29
N VAL A 125 -0.62 -7.61 10.92
CA VAL A 125 -1.00 -7.82 12.32
C VAL A 125 -2.48 -8.21 12.36
N PRO A 126 -2.80 -9.51 12.13
CA PRO A 126 -4.16 -9.99 11.98
C PRO A 126 -5.09 -9.67 13.15
N ASP A 127 -4.60 -9.82 14.38
CA ASP A 127 -5.41 -9.57 15.59
C ASP A 127 -5.89 -8.11 15.74
N LEU A 128 -5.39 -7.19 14.92
CA LEU A 128 -5.83 -5.78 14.86
C LEU A 128 -6.41 -5.41 13.48
N ASP A 129 -6.51 -6.36 12.55
CA ASP A 129 -6.90 -6.13 11.15
C ASP A 129 -6.10 -4.98 10.50
N VAL A 130 -4.79 -4.93 10.73
CA VAL A 130 -3.91 -3.92 10.12
C VAL A 130 -2.76 -4.54 9.34
N ILE A 131 -2.34 -3.84 8.30
CA ILE A 131 -1.06 -4.06 7.62
C ILE A 131 -0.27 -2.75 7.70
N ALA A 132 1.03 -2.83 7.95
CA ALA A 132 1.94 -1.71 7.84
C ALA A 132 2.85 -1.85 6.62
N SER A 133 3.13 -0.76 5.92
CA SER A 133 4.28 -0.68 5.02
C SER A 133 5.53 -0.28 5.79
N ILE A 134 6.68 -0.84 5.40
CA ILE A 134 7.98 -0.57 6.02
C ILE A 134 8.91 -0.02 4.94
N ARG A 135 9.30 1.24 5.10
CA ARG A 135 10.18 1.95 4.17
C ARG A 135 11.57 2.13 4.77
N PHE A 136 12.59 1.73 4.01
CA PHE A 136 14.01 1.89 4.35
C PHE A 136 14.59 3.07 3.57
N THR A 137 14.90 2.86 2.29
CA THR A 137 15.57 3.83 1.42
C THR A 137 14.71 4.32 0.27
N HIS A 138 13.83 3.46 -0.25
CA HIS A 138 12.95 3.77 -1.39
C HIS A 138 11.70 4.55 -0.95
N ALA A 139 11.29 5.52 -1.77
CA ALA A 139 10.15 6.38 -1.48
C ALA A 139 8.79 5.65 -1.58
N ALA A 140 8.69 4.69 -2.51
CA ALA A 140 7.46 3.98 -2.83
C ALA A 140 7.07 2.96 -1.74
N THR A 141 5.79 2.97 -1.35
CA THR A 141 5.23 2.08 -0.32
C THR A 141 4.72 0.74 -0.86
N GLY A 142 4.47 0.63 -2.17
CA GLY A 142 3.92 -0.57 -2.79
C GLY A 142 2.50 -0.95 -2.34
N HIS A 143 1.78 -0.07 -1.61
CA HIS A 143 0.50 -0.42 -0.97
C HIS A 143 -0.60 -0.83 -1.95
N GLY A 144 -0.82 -0.04 -3.01
CA GLY A 144 -1.79 -0.36 -4.06
C GLY A 144 -1.47 -1.67 -4.80
N PRO A 145 -0.24 -1.84 -5.31
CA PRO A 145 0.23 -3.11 -5.89
C PRO A 145 0.05 -4.31 -4.95
N MET A 146 0.41 -4.18 -3.67
CA MET A 146 0.22 -5.21 -2.64
C MET A 146 -1.25 -5.56 -2.43
N CYS A 147 -2.15 -4.57 -2.34
CA CYS A 147 -3.59 -4.84 -2.22
C CYS A 147 -4.13 -5.61 -3.43
N GLY A 148 -3.70 -5.23 -4.64
CA GLY A 148 -4.07 -5.93 -5.86
C GLY A 148 -3.53 -7.37 -5.89
N TYR A 149 -2.30 -7.58 -5.41
CA TYR A 149 -1.70 -8.90 -5.30
C TYR A 149 -2.49 -9.82 -4.35
N LEU A 150 -2.80 -9.35 -3.14
CA LEU A 150 -3.57 -10.13 -2.15
C LEU A 150 -5.02 -10.40 -2.62
N GLU A 151 -5.68 -9.45 -3.27
CA GLU A 151 -7.03 -9.68 -3.84
C GLU A 151 -6.99 -10.76 -4.94
N ARG A 152 -5.95 -10.76 -5.79
CA ARG A 152 -5.76 -11.80 -6.82
C ARG A 152 -5.42 -13.16 -6.22
N PHE A 153 -4.54 -13.19 -5.23
CA PHE A 153 -4.23 -14.43 -4.50
C PHE A 153 -5.50 -15.07 -3.95
N LEU A 154 -6.32 -14.30 -3.24
CA LEU A 154 -7.62 -14.77 -2.74
C LEU A 154 -8.52 -15.29 -3.89
N GLY A 155 -8.55 -14.58 -5.02
CA GLY A 155 -9.41 -14.93 -6.14
C GLY A 155 -8.98 -16.18 -6.93
N VAL A 156 -7.69 -16.53 -6.95
CA VAL A 156 -7.16 -17.51 -7.90
C VAL A 156 -6.42 -18.67 -7.24
N GLU A 157 -5.59 -18.39 -6.23
CA GLU A 157 -4.63 -19.37 -5.69
C GLU A 157 -4.89 -19.74 -4.22
N SER A 158 -5.85 -19.08 -3.56
CA SER A 158 -6.28 -19.49 -2.23
C SER A 158 -6.92 -20.89 -2.24
N ASN A 159 -6.83 -21.59 -1.12
CA ASN A 159 -7.43 -22.91 -0.95
C ASN A 159 -8.97 -22.88 -1.03
N TYR A 160 -9.56 -21.68 -0.98
CA TYR A 160 -11.00 -21.50 -1.10
C TYR A 160 -11.47 -21.38 -2.56
N ALA A 161 -10.56 -21.16 -3.51
CA ALA A 161 -10.88 -21.01 -4.92
C ALA A 161 -11.14 -22.38 -5.56
N VAL A 162 -12.37 -22.59 -6.04
CA VAL A 162 -12.74 -23.81 -6.76
C VAL A 162 -12.52 -23.59 -8.24
N ALA A 163 -11.45 -24.17 -8.77
CA ALA A 163 -11.14 -24.14 -10.19
C ALA A 163 -11.89 -25.23 -10.97
N GLY A 164 -12.23 -24.94 -12.22
CA GLY A 164 -12.73 -25.89 -13.20
C GLY A 164 -12.22 -25.53 -14.59
N GLU A 165 -12.81 -26.11 -15.62
CA GLU A 165 -12.49 -25.84 -17.02
C GLU A 165 -13.69 -25.19 -17.72
N ASP A 166 -13.43 -24.23 -18.60
CA ASP A 166 -14.44 -23.72 -19.53
C ASP A 166 -14.64 -24.67 -20.73
N ASP A 167 -15.57 -24.31 -21.63
CA ASP A 167 -15.90 -25.11 -22.82
C ASP A 167 -14.73 -25.33 -23.78
N VAL A 168 -13.61 -24.61 -23.60
CA VAL A 168 -12.41 -24.66 -24.45
C VAL A 168 -11.21 -25.25 -23.68
N GLY A 169 -11.41 -25.69 -22.43
CA GLY A 169 -10.38 -26.31 -21.59
C GLY A 169 -9.50 -25.31 -20.82
N ASN A 170 -9.86 -24.03 -20.74
CA ASN A 170 -9.10 -23.07 -19.92
C ASN A 170 -9.50 -23.18 -18.45
N ARG A 171 -8.51 -23.05 -17.55
CA ARG A 171 -8.77 -22.96 -16.10
C ARG A 171 -9.60 -21.71 -15.79
N VAL A 172 -10.75 -21.90 -15.15
CA VAL A 172 -11.65 -20.84 -14.67
C VAL A 172 -12.01 -21.05 -13.21
N ILE A 173 -12.34 -19.97 -12.51
CA ILE A 173 -12.82 -20.03 -11.13
C ILE A 173 -14.35 -20.16 -11.13
N LEU A 174 -14.85 -21.29 -10.65
CA LEU A 174 -16.29 -21.60 -10.61
C LEU A 174 -16.99 -20.92 -9.43
N GLY A 175 -16.25 -20.64 -8.37
CA GLY A 175 -16.70 -19.96 -7.16
C GLY A 175 -15.78 -20.27 -5.99
N TYR A 176 -16.31 -20.10 -4.77
CA TYR A 176 -15.50 -20.21 -3.56
C TYR A 176 -16.21 -21.02 -2.49
N THR A 177 -15.47 -21.80 -1.70
CA THR A 177 -16.02 -22.51 -0.54
C THR A 177 -14.95 -22.75 0.52
N ASP A 178 -15.38 -22.77 1.77
CA ASP A 178 -14.62 -23.14 2.97
C ASP A 178 -14.89 -24.57 3.44
N GLN A 179 -15.67 -25.32 2.65
CA GLN A 179 -16.10 -26.67 2.96
C GLN A 179 -15.30 -27.68 2.12
N ASP A 180 -14.98 -28.83 2.70
CA ASP A 180 -14.24 -29.91 2.04
C ASP A 180 -15.02 -30.58 0.88
N ASP A 181 -16.31 -30.28 0.74
CA ASP A 181 -17.17 -30.80 -0.33
C ASP A 181 -16.89 -30.15 -1.71
N ASN A 182 -16.08 -29.09 -1.75
CA ASN A 182 -15.76 -28.31 -2.95
C ASN A 182 -16.98 -27.80 -3.72
N VAL A 183 -18.13 -27.64 -3.07
CA VAL A 183 -19.33 -27.07 -3.70
C VAL A 183 -19.21 -25.55 -3.77
N PRO A 184 -19.03 -24.94 -4.97
CA PRO A 184 -18.72 -23.52 -5.07
C PRO A 184 -19.92 -22.63 -4.75
N LYS A 185 -19.71 -21.65 -3.86
CA LYS A 185 -20.65 -20.55 -3.61
C LYS A 185 -20.30 -19.37 -4.51
N LYS A 186 -21.32 -18.65 -4.98
CA LYS A 186 -21.16 -17.39 -5.74
C LYS A 186 -20.79 -16.24 -4.80
N LEU A 187 -19.51 -16.14 -4.48
CA LEU A 187 -18.94 -15.10 -3.62
C LEU A 187 -17.92 -14.26 -4.40
N TRP A 188 -17.48 -13.16 -3.81
CA TRP A 188 -16.41 -12.32 -4.33
C TRP A 188 -15.23 -12.29 -3.37
N ALA A 189 -14.06 -12.72 -3.85
CA ALA A 189 -12.79 -12.47 -3.18
C ALA A 189 -12.52 -10.96 -3.14
N ARG A 190 -12.21 -10.41 -1.96
CA ARG A 190 -11.92 -8.99 -1.79
C ARG A 190 -10.77 -8.76 -0.82
N PHE A 191 -9.86 -7.87 -1.21
CA PHE A 191 -8.87 -7.31 -0.32
C PHE A 191 -8.85 -5.78 -0.45
N ARG A 192 -9.19 -5.08 0.64
CA ARG A 192 -9.17 -3.63 0.72
C ARG A 192 -8.56 -3.20 2.03
N SER A 193 -7.59 -2.30 1.94
CA SER A 193 -7.08 -1.57 3.09
C SER A 193 -6.94 -0.09 2.76
N GLU A 194 -7.08 0.74 3.78
CA GLU A 194 -7.07 2.19 3.72
C GLU A 194 -6.07 2.72 4.73
N ALA A 195 -5.54 3.93 4.53
CA ALA A 195 -4.65 4.53 5.52
C ALA A 195 -5.30 4.53 6.91
N TYR A 196 -4.56 4.10 7.93
CA TYR A 196 -5.07 4.12 9.28
C TYR A 196 -5.13 5.57 9.77
N ALA A 197 -6.33 6.12 9.81
CA ALA A 197 -6.56 7.48 10.28
C ALA A 197 -6.65 7.50 11.81
N LYS A 198 -5.76 8.24 12.46
CA LYS A 198 -5.92 8.71 13.84
C LYS A 198 -7.18 9.59 13.87
N GLY A 199 -8.28 9.00 14.32
CA GLY A 199 -9.63 9.57 14.19
C GLY A 199 -9.78 10.96 14.80
N GLY A 200 -8.95 11.34 15.79
CA GLY A 200 -9.04 12.60 16.51
C GLY A 200 -9.03 13.85 15.62
N GLN A 201 -8.06 13.98 14.72
CA GLN A 201 -7.89 15.22 13.95
C GLN A 201 -8.89 15.35 12.79
N ARG A 202 -9.16 14.26 12.06
CA ARG A 202 -10.16 14.28 10.97
C ARG A 202 -11.58 14.46 11.50
N ARG A 203 -11.92 13.81 12.61
CA ARG A 203 -13.23 13.98 13.28
C ARG A 203 -13.37 15.37 13.86
N PHE A 204 -12.30 15.94 14.42
CA PHE A 204 -12.27 17.34 14.81
C PHE A 204 -12.55 18.27 13.62
N LEU A 205 -11.92 18.04 12.48
CA LEU A 205 -12.14 18.85 11.28
C LEU A 205 -13.56 18.71 10.70
N LEU A 206 -14.10 17.50 10.63
CA LEU A 206 -15.48 17.24 10.20
C LEU A 206 -16.48 17.95 11.13
N ASN A 207 -16.33 17.77 12.45
CA ASN A 207 -17.20 18.41 13.45
C ASN A 207 -17.11 19.94 13.45
N ASN A 208 -16.02 20.50 12.91
CA ASN A 208 -15.78 21.94 12.83
C ASN A 208 -15.67 22.43 11.38
N CYS A 209 -16.25 21.71 10.40
CA CYS A 209 -16.12 22.02 8.97
C CYS A 209 -16.55 23.46 8.65
N HIS A 210 -17.67 23.90 9.24
CA HIS A 210 -18.21 25.25 9.13
C HIS A 210 -17.28 26.36 9.65
N ARG A 211 -16.25 26.00 10.42
CA ARG A 211 -15.27 26.93 10.97
C ARG A 211 -14.00 26.98 10.13
N ILE A 212 -13.83 26.13 9.11
CA ILE A 212 -12.63 26.16 8.28
C ILE A 212 -12.63 27.45 7.47
N THR A 213 -11.53 28.21 7.56
CA THR A 213 -11.37 29.49 6.86
C THR A 213 -10.29 29.43 5.79
N LYS A 214 -9.33 28.50 5.93
CA LYS A 214 -8.32 28.26 4.90
C LYS A 214 -8.05 26.77 4.73
N VAL A 215 -7.80 26.42 3.48
CA VAL A 215 -7.18 25.18 3.06
C VAL A 215 -5.75 25.50 2.65
N ILE A 216 -4.79 24.74 3.17
CA ILE A 216 -3.38 24.98 3.02
C ILE A 216 -2.75 23.73 2.43
N ARG A 217 -2.04 23.84 1.31
CA ARG A 217 -1.26 22.75 0.72
C ARG A 217 0.21 23.12 0.73
N ARG A 218 1.05 22.21 1.23
CA ARG A 218 2.50 22.20 0.99
C ARG A 218 2.80 21.14 -0.05
N GLY A 219 3.62 21.46 -1.05
CA GLY A 219 3.99 20.54 -2.12
C GLY A 219 5.31 20.89 -2.82
N SER A 220 6.21 19.93 -3.00
CA SER A 220 7.38 20.11 -3.86
C SER A 220 6.99 19.99 -5.34
N LEU A 221 7.22 21.04 -6.12
CA LEU A 221 7.06 21.01 -7.57
C LEU A 221 8.35 20.55 -8.23
N ASP A 222 8.47 19.25 -8.48
CA ASP A 222 9.51 18.73 -9.35
C ASP A 222 9.05 18.81 -10.82
N ALA A 223 9.68 19.70 -11.60
CA ALA A 223 9.30 19.98 -12.99
C ALA A 223 9.48 18.77 -13.94
N THR A 224 10.13 17.71 -13.46
CA THR A 224 10.38 16.45 -14.17
C THR A 224 9.25 15.42 -14.03
N LYS A 225 8.32 15.59 -13.07
CA LYS A 225 7.21 14.66 -12.82
C LYS A 225 5.88 15.20 -13.38
N PRO A 226 5.38 14.69 -14.54
CA PRO A 226 4.13 15.17 -15.13
C PRO A 226 2.88 14.89 -14.28
N ALA A 227 2.96 13.94 -13.34
CA ALA A 227 1.86 13.59 -12.43
C ALA A 227 1.48 14.74 -11.49
N ASN A 228 2.46 15.45 -10.90
CA ASN A 228 2.21 16.57 -10.00
C ASN A 228 1.48 17.71 -10.72
N LYS A 229 1.88 18.05 -11.96
CA LYS A 229 1.21 19.08 -12.77
C LYS A 229 -0.27 18.79 -13.01
N ARG A 230 -0.63 17.53 -13.24
CA ARG A 230 -1.99 17.13 -13.65
C ARG A 230 -3.00 17.26 -12.51
N TRP A 231 -2.57 16.98 -11.27
CA TRP A 231 -3.41 17.16 -10.08
C TRP A 231 -3.49 18.62 -9.64
N TRP A 232 -2.39 19.38 -9.71
CA TRP A 232 -2.43 20.83 -9.50
C TRP A 232 -3.40 21.52 -10.47
N GLN A 233 -3.36 21.13 -11.75
CA GLN A 233 -4.34 21.58 -12.73
C GLN A 233 -5.76 21.05 -12.42
N GLY A 234 -5.88 19.85 -11.84
CA GLY A 234 -7.14 19.24 -11.43
C GLY A 234 -7.84 19.98 -10.28
N MET A 235 -7.13 20.27 -9.19
CA MET A 235 -7.64 21.09 -8.08
C MET A 235 -8.03 22.49 -8.53
N VAL A 236 -7.18 23.16 -9.32
CA VAL A 236 -7.49 24.50 -9.84
C VAL A 236 -8.70 24.47 -10.78
N LYS A 237 -8.84 23.43 -11.61
CA LYS A 237 -10.03 23.24 -12.46
C LYS A 237 -11.29 22.95 -11.66
N PHE A 238 -11.19 22.13 -10.62
CA PHE A 238 -12.31 21.76 -9.75
C PHE A 238 -12.84 22.98 -8.96
N LEU A 239 -11.94 23.87 -8.52
CA LEU A 239 -12.31 24.99 -7.65
C LEU A 239 -12.60 26.31 -8.39
N HIS A 240 -12.06 26.55 -9.59
CA HIS A 240 -12.19 27.87 -10.25
C HIS A 240 -12.64 27.88 -11.73
N GLY A 241 -12.80 26.74 -12.39
CA GLY A 241 -13.15 26.72 -13.82
C GLY A 241 -12.02 27.25 -14.72
N GLN A 242 -11.41 26.36 -15.51
CA GLN A 242 -10.32 26.57 -16.49
C GLN A 242 -9.18 27.55 -16.13
N PRO A 243 -7.96 27.04 -15.84
CA PRO A 243 -6.77 27.89 -15.80
C PRO A 243 -6.27 28.25 -17.22
N GLN A 244 -5.84 29.49 -17.41
CA GLN A 244 -5.03 29.93 -18.56
C GLN A 244 -3.59 29.42 -18.42
N ASP A 245 -3.02 28.94 -19.53
CA ASP A 245 -1.66 28.42 -19.60
C ASP A 245 -0.62 29.54 -19.38
N GLY A 246 0.06 29.48 -18.24
CA GLY A 246 1.26 30.26 -17.94
C GLY A 246 2.51 29.39 -18.06
N ASN A 247 3.41 29.75 -18.98
CA ASN A 247 4.61 28.98 -19.29
C ASN A 247 5.76 29.34 -18.33
N GLY A 248 6.35 28.32 -17.68
CA GLY A 248 7.65 28.40 -17.02
C GLY A 248 7.60 28.52 -15.49
N PHE A 249 7.90 27.43 -14.77
CA PHE A 249 8.25 27.48 -13.35
C PHE A 249 9.44 26.57 -13.05
N VAL A 250 10.42 27.15 -12.35
CA VAL A 250 11.63 26.54 -11.80
C VAL A 250 11.26 25.75 -10.54
N SER A 251 11.92 24.61 -10.33
CA SER A 251 11.81 23.76 -9.13
C SER A 251 11.89 24.61 -7.87
N SER A 252 10.78 24.69 -7.14
CA SER A 252 10.66 25.45 -5.90
C SER A 252 9.60 24.79 -5.00
N GLN A 253 9.89 24.78 -3.70
CA GLN A 253 8.90 24.39 -2.68
C GLN A 253 7.72 25.37 -2.78
N ALA A 254 6.55 24.87 -3.14
CA ALA A 254 5.37 25.69 -3.36
C ALA A 254 4.43 25.57 -2.16
N TYR A 255 4.01 26.74 -1.66
CA TYR A 255 3.05 26.85 -0.57
C TYR A 255 1.80 27.53 -1.12
N VAL A 256 0.68 26.82 -1.11
CA VAL A 256 -0.58 27.33 -1.63
C VAL A 256 -1.56 27.44 -0.48
N GLU A 257 -1.93 28.67 -0.13
CA GLU A 257 -3.02 28.96 0.77
C GLU A 257 -4.25 29.39 -0.03
N LEU A 258 -5.36 28.69 0.17
CA LEU A 258 -6.65 29.05 -0.39
C LEU A 258 -7.56 29.48 0.76
N GLN A 259 -8.12 30.68 0.67
CA GLN A 259 -9.18 31.12 1.57
C GLN A 259 -10.49 30.50 1.08
N TYR A 260 -10.83 29.37 1.68
CA TYR A 260 -11.94 28.53 1.24
C TYR A 260 -12.52 27.76 2.43
N THR A 261 -13.84 27.67 2.48
CA THR A 261 -14.60 26.87 3.46
C THR A 261 -15.26 25.71 2.72
N PRO A 262 -14.69 24.49 2.79
CA PRO A 262 -15.28 23.34 2.13
C PRO A 262 -16.61 22.92 2.78
N GLY A 263 -17.47 22.31 1.97
CA GLY A 263 -18.61 21.54 2.51
C GLY A 263 -18.18 20.22 3.14
N GLU A 264 -19.03 19.58 3.94
CA GLU A 264 -18.66 18.31 4.61
C GLU A 264 -18.29 17.18 3.63
N ASP A 265 -19.06 17.02 2.54
CA ASP A 265 -18.79 15.98 1.54
C ASP A 265 -17.53 16.29 0.72
N GLU A 266 -17.25 17.56 0.50
CA GLU A 266 -16.03 18.02 -0.15
C GLU A 266 -14.81 17.80 0.75
N LEU A 267 -14.92 18.11 2.04
CA LEU A 267 -13.87 17.85 3.02
C LEU A 267 -13.52 16.36 3.08
N LYS A 268 -14.52 15.47 3.02
CA LYS A 268 -14.29 14.01 2.92
C LYS A 268 -13.56 13.64 1.63
N ALA A 269 -13.99 14.18 0.49
CA ALA A 269 -13.32 13.95 -0.79
C ALA A 269 -11.86 14.43 -0.79
N MET A 270 -11.56 15.53 -0.10
CA MET A 270 -10.18 16.02 0.08
C MET A 270 -9.33 15.06 0.92
N PHE A 271 -9.89 14.43 1.96
CA PHE A 271 -9.18 13.41 2.75
C PHE A 271 -8.88 12.15 1.92
N GLU A 272 -9.85 11.69 1.13
CA GLU A 272 -9.68 10.53 0.24
C GLU A 272 -8.60 10.78 -0.82
N ALA A 273 -8.57 11.99 -1.40
CA ALA A 273 -7.54 12.39 -2.33
C ALA A 273 -6.13 12.40 -1.68
N GLU A 274 -6.02 12.93 -0.47
CA GLU A 274 -4.75 12.91 0.29
C GLU A 274 -4.30 11.49 0.63
N ASP A 275 -5.23 10.59 0.96
CA ASP A 275 -4.89 9.21 1.29
C ASP A 275 -4.39 8.40 0.09
N ALA A 276 -4.92 8.70 -1.09
CA ALA A 276 -4.52 8.08 -2.36
C ALA A 276 -3.15 8.56 -2.85
N GLU A 277 -2.63 9.68 -2.35
CA GLU A 277 -1.32 10.17 -2.72
C GLU A 277 -0.17 9.38 -2.06
N THR A 278 0.82 9.02 -2.86
CA THR A 278 2.12 8.55 -2.37
C THR A 278 3.00 9.79 -2.20
N HIS A 279 3.05 10.35 -0.99
CA HIS A 279 3.93 11.50 -0.74
C HIS A 279 5.39 11.04 -0.78
N ASP A 280 6.12 11.50 -1.80
CA ASP A 280 7.57 11.32 -1.94
C ASP A 280 8.34 12.20 -0.94
N SER A 281 7.73 13.27 -0.43
CA SER A 281 8.34 14.23 0.49
C SER A 281 7.57 14.33 1.81
N PRO A 282 8.25 14.28 2.98
CA PRO A 282 7.64 14.60 4.27
C PRO A 282 7.10 16.03 4.39
N TRP A 283 7.39 16.89 3.41
CA TRP A 283 6.94 18.28 3.37
C TRP A 283 5.56 18.43 2.71
N ASP A 284 5.12 17.43 1.95
CA ASP A 284 3.86 17.49 1.21
C ASP A 284 2.71 17.08 2.15
N ASP A 285 1.81 18.02 2.44
CA ASP A 285 0.73 17.82 3.42
C ASP A 285 -0.43 18.77 3.14
N LEU A 286 -1.66 18.32 3.41
CA LEU A 286 -2.90 19.07 3.36
C LEU A 286 -3.25 19.54 4.78
N GLY A 287 -3.43 20.84 4.97
CA GLY A 287 -3.72 21.46 6.24
C GLY A 287 -4.96 22.33 6.20
N PHE A 288 -5.61 22.49 7.36
CA PHE A 288 -6.79 23.32 7.51
C PHE A 288 -6.59 24.32 8.64
N GLN A 289 -7.01 25.56 8.42
CA GLN A 289 -7.04 26.61 9.44
C GLN A 289 -8.49 26.91 9.81
N LEU A 290 -8.77 27.02 11.12
CA LEU A 290 -10.11 27.29 11.61
C LEU A 290 -10.27 28.74 12.08
N GLN A 291 -11.51 29.22 12.06
CA GLN A 291 -11.97 30.44 12.66
C GLN A 291 -11.71 30.38 14.18
N ASN A 292 -11.07 31.43 14.69
CA ASN A 292 -10.59 31.57 16.06
C ASN A 292 -9.41 30.63 16.44
N ASP A 293 -8.77 30.00 15.45
CA ASP A 293 -7.54 29.23 15.62
C ASP A 293 -6.49 29.63 14.55
N SER A 294 -6.29 30.94 14.40
CA SER A 294 -5.46 31.53 13.33
C SER A 294 -3.96 31.23 13.46
N ASN A 295 -3.50 30.66 14.57
CA ASN A 295 -2.10 30.31 14.77
C ASN A 295 -1.82 28.81 14.60
N LYS A 296 -2.85 27.99 14.33
CA LYS A 296 -2.70 26.54 14.20
C LYS A 296 -3.19 26.07 12.84
N ILE A 297 -2.35 25.25 12.21
CA ILE A 297 -2.72 24.52 10.99
C ILE A 297 -2.92 23.06 11.38
N HIS A 298 -4.10 22.54 11.07
CA HIS A 298 -4.49 21.16 11.30
C HIS A 298 -4.14 20.33 10.08
N TRP A 299 -2.93 19.74 10.10
CA TRP A 299 -2.39 18.90 9.02
C TRP A 299 -3.02 17.50 9.00
N ILE A 300 -3.31 16.98 7.81
CA ILE A 300 -3.91 15.67 7.57
C ILE A 300 -2.85 14.57 7.49
N GLY A 301 -1.65 14.85 6.99
CA GLY A 301 -0.55 13.89 6.96
C GLY A 301 -0.18 13.39 8.37
N ARG A 302 -0.37 14.24 9.39
CA ARG A 302 -0.24 13.89 10.81
C ARG A 302 -1.38 13.01 11.37
N SER A 303 -2.46 12.85 10.61
CA SER A 303 -3.56 11.95 10.96
C SER A 303 -3.32 10.50 10.49
N ARG A 304 -2.25 10.19 9.75
CA ARG A 304 -1.90 8.79 9.44
C ARG A 304 -1.13 8.19 10.62
N ALA A 305 -1.46 6.97 11.03
CA ALA A 305 -0.67 6.23 12.02
C ALA A 305 0.67 5.80 11.38
N SER A 306 1.67 6.68 11.48
CA SER A 306 3.01 6.46 10.94
C SER A 306 4.05 7.14 11.81
N ASP A 307 5.19 6.50 11.98
CA ASP A 307 6.36 7.07 12.66
C ASP A 307 7.65 6.42 12.15
N VAL A 308 8.78 6.94 12.62
CA VAL A 308 10.11 6.49 12.26
C VAL A 308 10.74 5.73 13.43
N PHE A 309 11.20 4.52 13.15
CA PHE A 309 11.78 3.61 14.13
C PHE A 309 13.23 3.29 13.77
N GLN A 310 14.01 2.94 14.79
CA GLN A 310 15.35 2.41 14.64
C GLN A 310 15.24 0.89 14.81
N ILE A 311 15.48 0.14 13.74
CA ILE A 311 15.30 -1.31 13.70
C ILE A 311 16.62 -1.98 13.34
N ASP A 312 16.96 -3.02 14.09
CA ASP A 312 18.16 -3.81 13.86
C ASP A 312 17.88 -4.87 12.79
N ILE A 313 18.45 -4.70 11.60
CA ILE A 313 18.17 -5.56 10.44
C ILE A 313 19.45 -6.10 9.81
N THR A 314 19.30 -7.25 9.16
CA THR A 314 20.34 -7.85 8.32
C THR A 314 19.89 -7.77 6.86
N ARG A 315 20.80 -7.33 5.99
CA ARG A 315 20.57 -7.33 4.54
C ARG A 315 21.14 -8.61 3.93
N GLN A 316 20.37 -9.25 3.07
CA GLN A 316 20.86 -10.34 2.22
C GLN A 316 21.76 -9.77 1.12
N ASN A 317 21.35 -8.64 0.54
CA ASN A 317 22.12 -7.88 -0.46
C ASN A 317 21.72 -6.39 -0.42
N ALA A 318 22.16 -5.59 -1.39
CA ALA A 318 21.91 -4.15 -1.39
C ALA A 318 20.41 -3.77 -1.40
N GLU A 319 19.55 -4.59 -2.01
CA GLU A 319 18.11 -4.32 -2.20
C GLU A 319 17.23 -5.17 -1.28
N MET A 320 17.68 -6.38 -0.91
CA MET A 320 16.92 -7.35 -0.13
C MET A 320 17.31 -7.42 1.35
N ILE A 321 16.29 -7.44 2.19
CA ILE A 321 16.39 -7.56 3.64
C ILE A 321 16.01 -8.96 4.06
N ASP A 322 16.75 -9.53 5.01
CA ASP A 322 16.43 -10.80 5.63
C ASP A 322 15.12 -10.70 6.41
N LEU A 323 14.10 -11.44 5.97
CA LEU A 323 12.76 -11.38 6.54
C LEU A 323 12.70 -11.93 7.97
N ASP A 324 13.50 -12.94 8.33
CA ASP A 324 13.58 -13.39 9.72
C ASP A 324 14.15 -12.28 10.60
N SER A 325 15.29 -11.67 10.22
CA SER A 325 15.85 -10.53 10.95
C SER A 325 14.83 -9.40 11.13
N LEU A 326 14.10 -9.03 10.08
CA LEU A 326 13.06 -7.99 10.14
C LEU A 326 11.92 -8.40 11.07
N ALA A 327 11.44 -9.64 10.97
CA ALA A 327 10.39 -10.17 11.83
C ALA A 327 10.79 -10.18 13.31
N ARG A 328 12.03 -10.55 13.66
CA ARG A 328 12.49 -10.48 15.07
C ARG A 328 12.49 -9.04 15.56
N ALA A 329 12.98 -8.12 14.75
CA ALA A 329 13.16 -6.75 15.15
C ALA A 329 11.81 -6.02 15.34
N LEU A 330 10.84 -6.28 14.46
CA LEU A 330 9.45 -5.83 14.63
C LEU A 330 8.80 -6.48 15.85
N SER A 331 8.95 -7.79 16.04
CA SER A 331 8.42 -8.52 17.19
C SER A 331 8.96 -7.95 18.52
N GLY A 332 10.27 -7.65 18.59
CA GLY A 332 10.91 -7.05 19.76
C GLY A 332 10.45 -5.62 20.08
N GLN A 333 9.95 -4.88 19.08
CA GLN A 333 9.43 -3.52 19.24
C GLN A 333 7.91 -3.42 19.08
N ARG A 334 7.21 -4.56 18.98
CA ARG A 334 5.79 -4.66 18.61
C ARG A 334 4.90 -3.73 19.43
N ALA A 335 5.00 -3.80 20.76
CA ALA A 335 4.20 -2.97 21.65
C ALA A 335 4.47 -1.47 21.49
N ARG A 336 5.72 -1.08 21.19
CA ARG A 336 6.08 0.31 20.95
C ARG A 336 5.53 0.82 19.62
N ILE A 337 5.65 0.03 18.56
CA ILE A 337 5.21 0.43 17.22
C ILE A 337 3.67 0.51 17.17
N LEU A 338 2.97 -0.44 17.79
CA LEU A 338 1.50 -0.48 17.77
C LEU A 338 0.83 0.63 18.57
N ARG A 339 1.54 1.34 19.46
CA ARG A 339 1.01 2.56 20.12
C ARG A 339 0.60 3.65 19.12
N LEU A 340 1.08 3.59 17.88
CA LEU A 340 0.64 4.50 16.83
C LEU A 340 -0.84 4.36 16.47
N LEU A 341 -1.45 3.22 16.81
CA LEU A 341 -2.85 2.90 16.55
C LEU A 341 -3.78 3.41 17.66
N ASP A 342 -3.23 3.77 18.82
CA ASP A 342 -4.00 4.29 19.96
C ASP A 342 -4.61 5.66 19.59
N GLU A 343 -5.91 5.83 19.83
CA GLU A 343 -6.64 7.06 19.46
C GLU A 343 -6.19 8.30 20.27
N ASP A 344 -5.49 8.09 21.38
CA ASP A 344 -5.05 9.13 22.33
C ASP A 344 -3.56 9.54 22.16
N ALA A 345 -2.86 9.02 21.15
CA ALA A 345 -1.41 9.22 20.95
C ALA A 345 -1.04 10.37 20.00
#